data_AF-A0A087D0S0-F1
#
_entry.id   AF-A0A087D0S0-F1
#
_cell.length_a   1.000
_cell.length_b   1.000
_cell.length_c   1.000
_cell.angle_alpha   90.00
_cell.angle_beta   90.00
_cell.angle_gamma   90.00
#
_symmetry.space_group_name_H-M   'P 1'
#
loop_
_entity.id
_entity.type
_entity.pdbx_description
1 polymer ?
#
loop_
_entity_poly.entity_id
_entity_poly.type
_entity_poly.pdbx_seq_one_letter_code
_entity_poly.pdbx_strand_id
1 'polypeptide(L)'
;MFDEAIRRPEGAASQYGETYLVHLTARPFVPELRCTLGRETAIQKMHWTEDGWLRMADGSNLAKLEVEEPDLPDVPMPQIPSHDDFDAPQLGNWYYSPRIMPTSFADVTARPGWVRLRGQESLASLNRVSLLTRKLTSVQATVTTRMEFNPEVYQHSAGLVLYYDNMNNAFLRKYWSETLGGPAISIVRLENGEKTEMLDTRTAVDNRPICMRLNIRGRRSWFEWGYDGETWTKIGPEFDTTTFSDEYCKFGEFTGTMVGIAVTDAALHEKTADFDFFDYEADESAPVE
;
A
#
# COMPACT_ATOMS: atom_id res chain seq x y z
N MET A 1 -4.02 -7.90 -23.31
CA MET A 1 -3.60 -6.90 -24.31
C MET A 1 -4.87 -6.18 -24.69
N PHE A 2 -5.02 -4.93 -24.26
CA PHE A 2 -6.08 -4.07 -24.75
C PHE A 2 -5.41 -3.19 -25.81
N ASP A 3 -5.84 -3.35 -27.06
CA ASP A 3 -5.41 -2.49 -28.16
C ASP A 3 -6.42 -1.35 -28.24
N GLU A 4 -5.96 -0.13 -27.98
CA GLU A 4 -6.78 1.07 -28.15
C GLU A 4 -6.12 1.95 -29.21
N ALA A 5 -6.75 2.04 -30.37
CA ALA A 5 -6.36 3.00 -31.40
C ALA A 5 -6.91 4.37 -31.01
N ILE A 6 -6.02 5.29 -30.63
CA ILE A 6 -6.39 6.66 -30.29
C ILE A 6 -6.61 7.41 -31.61
N ARG A 7 -7.88 7.60 -31.99
CA ARG A 7 -8.22 8.29 -33.25
C ARG A 7 -8.09 9.81 -33.10
N ARG A 8 -7.27 10.42 -33.97
CA ARG A 8 -7.23 11.88 -34.19
C ARG A 8 -8.54 12.35 -34.87
N PRO A 9 -9.01 13.59 -34.62
CA PRO A 9 -9.99 14.24 -35.49
C PRO A 9 -9.38 14.51 -36.88
N GLU A 10 -10.22 14.52 -37.90
CA GLU A 10 -9.89 14.38 -39.34
C GLU A 10 -8.71 15.22 -39.88
N GLY A 11 -7.82 14.56 -40.64
CA GLY A 11 -6.83 15.22 -41.52
C GLY A 11 -5.43 14.56 -41.59
N ALA A 12 -5.27 13.59 -42.51
CA ALA A 12 -4.03 13.00 -43.05
C ALA A 12 -3.24 11.93 -42.25
N ALA A 13 -3.20 10.72 -42.82
CA ALA A 13 -2.04 10.00 -43.41
C ALA A 13 -2.02 8.48 -43.11
N SER A 14 -2.80 8.02 -42.14
CA SER A 14 -3.12 6.61 -41.97
C SER A 14 -4.61 6.47 -41.65
N GLN A 15 -5.27 5.43 -42.17
CA GLN A 15 -6.68 5.13 -41.86
C GLN A 15 -6.92 4.85 -40.37
N TYR A 16 -5.82 4.66 -39.62
CA TYR A 16 -5.76 4.49 -38.19
C TYR A 16 -5.15 5.77 -37.58
N GLY A 17 -5.67 6.24 -36.45
CA GLY A 17 -5.02 7.32 -35.71
C GLY A 17 -3.66 6.89 -35.14
N GLU A 18 -3.14 7.63 -34.17
CA GLU A 18 -1.98 7.16 -33.42
C GLU A 18 -2.34 5.89 -32.66
N THR A 19 -1.43 4.91 -32.65
CA THR A 19 -1.69 3.60 -32.04
C THR A 19 -0.75 3.42 -30.87
N TYR A 20 -1.30 2.97 -29.74
CA TYR A 20 -0.56 2.71 -28.53
C TYR A 20 -0.91 1.32 -27.99
N LEU A 21 0.08 0.67 -27.37
CA LEU A 21 -0.06 -0.61 -26.70
C LEU A 21 0.08 -0.41 -25.19
N VAL A 22 -0.98 -0.70 -24.45
CA VAL A 22 -0.92 -0.75 -22.98
C VAL A 22 -0.58 -2.17 -22.53
N HIS A 23 0.45 -2.31 -21.70
CA HIS A 23 0.91 -3.61 -21.22
C HIS A 23 1.31 -3.55 -19.75
N LEU A 24 1.32 -4.72 -19.11
CA LEU A 24 1.91 -4.86 -17.78
C LEU A 24 3.43 -4.88 -17.88
N THR A 25 4.09 -4.35 -16.87
CA THR A 25 5.53 -4.46 -16.66
C THR A 25 5.82 -4.62 -15.17
N ALA A 26 7.06 -4.90 -14.79
CA ALA A 26 7.47 -4.89 -13.41
C ALA A 26 8.87 -4.28 -13.28
N ARG A 27 9.14 -3.62 -12.16
CA ARG A 27 10.45 -3.06 -11.81
C ARG A 27 11.07 -3.91 -10.69
N PRO A 28 11.90 -4.90 -11.03
CA PRO A 28 12.46 -5.79 -10.02
C PRO A 28 13.65 -5.17 -9.29
N PHE A 29 13.81 -5.52 -8.01
CA PHE A 29 15.11 -5.47 -7.36
C PHE A 29 16.05 -6.52 -7.98
N VAL A 30 17.28 -6.11 -8.31
CA VAL A 30 18.35 -7.01 -8.79
C VAL A 30 19.29 -7.42 -7.64
N PRO A 31 19.86 -8.64 -7.65
CA PRO A 31 19.74 -9.69 -8.67
C PRO A 31 18.56 -10.67 -8.48
N GLU A 32 17.80 -10.60 -7.37
CA GLU A 32 16.78 -11.59 -7.03
C GLU A 32 15.54 -11.56 -7.94
N LEU A 33 15.40 -10.50 -8.73
CA LEU A 33 14.27 -10.24 -9.62
C LEU A 33 12.92 -10.12 -8.88
N ARG A 34 12.94 -9.56 -7.67
CA ARG A 34 11.76 -9.40 -6.81
C ARG A 34 11.04 -8.08 -7.11
N CYS A 35 9.76 -8.15 -7.45
CA CYS A 35 8.92 -7.02 -7.84
C CYS A 35 8.03 -6.58 -6.67
N THR A 36 8.56 -5.76 -5.75
CA THR A 36 7.81 -5.34 -4.55
C THR A 36 6.53 -4.55 -4.87
N LEU A 37 6.58 -3.74 -5.92
CA LEU A 37 5.44 -2.95 -6.39
C LEU A 37 4.42 -3.80 -7.17
N GLY A 38 4.70 -5.09 -7.36
CA GLY A 38 3.93 -5.98 -8.21
C GLY A 38 4.09 -5.61 -9.68
N ARG A 39 3.01 -5.82 -10.44
CA ARG A 39 2.95 -5.47 -11.86
C ARG A 39 2.31 -4.10 -12.05
N GLU A 40 3.02 -3.25 -12.75
CA GLU A 40 2.65 -1.88 -13.08
C GLU A 40 2.13 -1.80 -14.52
N THR A 41 1.57 -0.65 -14.90
CA THR A 41 1.07 -0.42 -16.26
C THR A 41 2.03 0.49 -17.01
N ALA A 42 2.41 0.08 -18.22
CA ALA A 42 3.19 0.87 -19.16
C ALA A 42 2.46 0.99 -20.49
N ILE A 43 2.84 1.98 -21.29
CA ILE A 43 2.29 2.26 -22.61
C ILE A 43 3.44 2.38 -23.61
N GLN A 44 3.26 1.93 -24.85
CA GLN A 44 4.25 2.00 -25.92
C GLN A 44 3.62 2.53 -27.22
N LYS A 45 4.33 3.41 -27.94
CA LYS A 45 3.89 3.91 -29.25
C LYS A 45 4.12 2.86 -30.33
N MET A 46 3.09 2.61 -31.11
CA MET A 46 3.05 1.56 -32.12
C MET A 46 2.73 2.13 -33.50
N HIS A 47 3.03 1.37 -34.55
CA HIS A 47 2.54 1.63 -35.89
C HIS A 47 2.08 0.33 -36.56
N TRP A 48 1.14 0.46 -37.49
CA TRP A 48 0.73 -0.62 -38.38
C TRP A 48 1.64 -0.65 -39.61
N THR A 49 2.17 -1.82 -39.93
CA THR A 49 2.93 -2.04 -41.16
C THR A 49 2.01 -2.29 -42.36
N GLU A 50 2.54 -2.14 -43.58
CA GLU A 50 1.80 -2.36 -44.83
C GLU A 50 1.24 -3.79 -44.95
N ASP A 51 1.92 -4.78 -44.37
CA ASP A 51 1.50 -6.18 -44.31
C ASP A 51 0.55 -6.48 -43.13
N GLY A 52 0.08 -5.45 -42.42
CA GLY A 52 -1.00 -5.55 -41.43
C GLY A 52 -0.55 -6.01 -40.03
N TRP A 53 0.72 -5.85 -39.67
CA TRP A 53 1.24 -6.17 -38.34
C TRP A 53 1.46 -4.93 -37.48
N LEU A 54 1.32 -5.09 -36.17
CA LEU A 54 1.65 -4.05 -35.20
C LEU A 54 3.13 -4.15 -34.80
N ARG A 55 3.85 -3.03 -34.83
CA ARG A 55 5.27 -2.95 -34.43
C ARG A 55 5.54 -1.70 -33.61
N MET A 56 6.60 -1.72 -32.80
CA MET A 56 7.06 -0.53 -32.07
C MET A 56 7.37 0.59 -33.06
N ALA A 57 7.01 1.83 -32.73
CA ALA A 57 7.23 2.99 -33.60
C ALA A 57 8.71 3.20 -33.97
N ASP A 58 9.63 2.83 -33.08
CA ASP A 58 11.09 2.94 -33.31
C ASP A 58 11.70 1.72 -34.03
N GLY A 59 10.88 0.76 -34.44
CA GLY A 59 11.32 -0.49 -35.08
C GLY A 59 11.98 -1.51 -34.14
N SER A 60 12.09 -1.22 -32.85
CA SER A 60 12.63 -2.15 -31.85
C SER A 60 11.58 -3.17 -31.37
N ASN A 61 11.97 -4.01 -30.43
CA ASN A 61 11.10 -4.98 -29.75
C ASN A 61 11.25 -4.93 -28.21
N LEU A 62 11.85 -3.86 -27.68
CA LEU A 62 12.06 -3.66 -26.25
C LEU A 62 11.22 -2.48 -25.78
N ALA A 63 10.47 -2.68 -24.69
CA ALA A 63 9.70 -1.62 -24.06
C ALA A 63 10.62 -0.46 -23.63
N LYS A 64 10.11 0.77 -23.75
CA LYS A 64 10.82 2.00 -23.42
C LYS A 64 10.32 2.56 -22.10
N LEU A 65 11.22 3.23 -21.40
CA LEU A 65 10.90 4.01 -20.21
C LEU A 65 10.16 5.30 -20.60
N GLU A 66 10.62 5.96 -21.66
CA GLU A 66 10.03 7.17 -22.22
C GLU A 66 9.39 6.85 -23.57
N VAL A 67 8.17 7.34 -23.77
CA VAL A 67 7.37 7.08 -24.98
C VAL A 67 6.81 8.40 -25.48
N GLU A 68 6.88 8.61 -26.79
CA GLU A 68 6.33 9.79 -27.44
C GLU A 68 4.82 9.88 -27.18
N GLU A 69 4.39 11.00 -26.58
CA GLU A 69 3.01 11.28 -26.22
C GLU A 69 2.10 11.36 -27.47
N PRO A 70 0.80 11.02 -27.33
CA PRO A 70 -0.15 11.25 -28.41
C PRO A 70 -0.33 12.75 -28.63
N ASP A 71 -0.62 13.16 -29.87
CA ASP A 71 -1.02 14.53 -30.20
C ASP A 71 -2.47 14.78 -29.77
N LEU A 72 -2.66 14.88 -28.45
CA LEU A 72 -3.90 15.21 -27.78
C LEU A 72 -3.64 16.33 -26.77
N PRO A 73 -4.64 17.18 -26.47
CA PRO A 73 -4.50 18.17 -25.43
C PRO A 73 -4.41 17.50 -24.05
N ASP A 74 -3.53 18.02 -23.21
CA ASP A 74 -3.42 17.59 -21.82
C ASP A 74 -4.70 17.85 -21.03
N VAL A 75 -5.13 16.83 -20.28
CA VAL A 75 -6.25 16.93 -19.34
C VAL A 75 -5.77 16.44 -17.97
N PRO A 76 -5.35 17.34 -17.07
CA PRO A 76 -4.87 16.94 -15.75
C PRO A 76 -6.00 16.33 -14.93
N MET A 77 -5.75 15.14 -14.38
CA MET A 77 -6.70 14.44 -13.51
C MET A 77 -6.41 14.74 -12.03
N PRO A 78 -7.44 14.76 -11.16
CA PRO A 78 -7.24 14.83 -9.72
C PRO A 78 -6.31 13.72 -9.23
N GLN A 79 -5.31 14.08 -8.43
CA GLN A 79 -4.38 13.13 -7.83
C GLN A 79 -4.92 12.62 -6.50
N ILE A 80 -4.49 11.41 -6.11
CA ILE A 80 -4.73 10.89 -4.77
C ILE A 80 -3.95 11.77 -3.79
N PRO A 81 -4.58 12.34 -2.75
CA PRO A 81 -3.90 13.25 -1.84
C PRO A 81 -2.87 12.50 -0.99
N SER A 82 -1.68 13.10 -0.83
CA SER A 82 -0.62 12.54 0.03
C SER A 82 -1.00 12.56 1.51
N HIS A 83 -1.79 13.55 1.94
CA HIS A 83 -2.35 13.69 3.28
C HIS A 83 -3.86 13.48 3.23
N ASP A 84 -4.39 12.60 4.07
CA ASP A 84 -5.83 12.37 4.21
C ASP A 84 -6.18 12.48 5.70
N ASP A 85 -6.79 13.60 6.06
CA ASP A 85 -7.30 13.94 7.39
C ASP A 85 -8.69 13.34 7.68
N PHE A 86 -9.25 12.60 6.71
CA PHE A 86 -10.58 12.00 6.80
C PHE A 86 -11.72 13.01 7.08
N ASP A 87 -11.57 14.28 6.69
CA ASP A 87 -12.62 15.30 6.81
C ASP A 87 -13.74 15.14 5.76
N ALA A 88 -13.47 14.40 4.68
CA ALA A 88 -14.46 14.16 3.64
C ALA A 88 -15.66 13.32 4.17
N PRO A 89 -16.89 13.61 3.73
CA PRO A 89 -18.08 12.88 4.20
C PRO A 89 -18.15 11.42 3.71
N GLN A 90 -17.23 11.03 2.81
CA GLN A 90 -17.09 9.70 2.29
C GLN A 90 -15.61 9.34 2.25
N LEU A 91 -15.33 8.08 2.54
CA LEU A 91 -14.00 7.53 2.41
C LEU A 91 -13.54 7.59 0.94
N GLY A 92 -12.29 8.01 0.72
CA GLY A 92 -11.69 8.07 -0.62
C GLY A 92 -11.72 6.73 -1.35
N ASN A 93 -11.95 6.76 -2.67
CA ASN A 93 -12.03 5.56 -3.51
C ASN A 93 -10.65 4.92 -3.79
N TRP A 94 -9.57 5.52 -3.30
CA TRP A 94 -8.19 5.04 -3.38
C TRP A 94 -7.81 4.07 -2.25
N TYR A 95 -8.70 3.83 -1.29
CA TYR A 95 -8.48 2.83 -0.25
C TYR A 95 -8.96 1.44 -0.67
N TYR A 96 -8.15 0.44 -0.33
CA TYR A 96 -8.39 -0.96 -0.58
C TYR A 96 -8.59 -1.71 0.72
N SER A 97 -9.30 -2.82 0.63
CA SER A 97 -9.43 -3.82 1.67
C SER A 97 -9.56 -5.19 1.01
N PRO A 98 -8.98 -6.27 1.58
CA PRO A 98 -9.12 -7.60 1.02
C PRO A 98 -10.59 -8.07 1.10
N ARG A 99 -11.17 -8.39 -0.06
CA ARG A 99 -12.45 -9.13 -0.24
C ARG A 99 -13.73 -8.42 0.20
N ILE A 100 -13.67 -7.45 1.09
CA ILE A 100 -14.82 -6.66 1.58
C ILE A 100 -14.62 -5.18 1.30
N MET A 101 -15.74 -4.45 1.11
CA MET A 101 -15.71 -3.00 0.95
C MET A 101 -15.24 -2.31 2.24
N PRO A 102 -14.29 -1.35 2.20
CA PRO A 102 -13.85 -0.62 3.38
C PRO A 102 -14.98 -0.02 4.21
N THR A 103 -16.04 0.48 3.57
CA THR A 103 -17.24 1.05 4.22
C THR A 103 -18.00 0.08 5.14
N SER A 104 -17.67 -1.23 5.11
CA SER A 104 -18.26 -2.21 6.04
C SER A 104 -17.61 -2.24 7.43
N PHE A 105 -16.47 -1.58 7.61
CA PHE A 105 -15.76 -1.48 8.90
C PHE A 105 -15.12 -0.10 9.16
N ALA A 106 -15.01 0.76 8.15
CA ALA A 106 -14.47 2.11 8.24
C ALA A 106 -15.60 3.16 8.19
N ASP A 107 -15.63 4.05 9.17
CA ASP A 107 -16.63 5.12 9.29
C ASP A 107 -15.94 6.47 9.54
N VAL A 108 -16.08 7.39 8.59
CA VAL A 108 -15.54 8.77 8.65
C VAL A 108 -16.51 9.77 9.27
N THR A 109 -17.72 9.32 9.64
CA THR A 109 -18.79 10.18 10.18
C THR A 109 -18.99 10.00 11.68
N ALA A 110 -18.59 8.84 12.24
CA ALA A 110 -18.69 8.56 13.66
C ALA A 110 -17.90 9.55 14.55
N ARG A 111 -16.82 10.11 14.00
CA ARG A 111 -15.99 11.16 14.62
C ARG A 111 -15.41 12.02 13.48
N PRO A 112 -16.02 13.17 13.14
CA PRO A 112 -15.52 14.03 12.07
C PRO A 112 -14.03 14.38 12.24
N GLY A 113 -13.28 14.36 11.13
CA GLY A 113 -11.82 14.53 11.09
C GLY A 113 -11.02 13.30 11.52
N TRP A 114 -11.67 12.13 11.62
CA TRP A 114 -11.05 10.85 11.95
C TRP A 114 -11.74 9.73 11.16
N VAL A 115 -11.00 8.69 10.79
CA VAL A 115 -11.61 7.42 10.39
C VAL A 115 -11.65 6.45 11.57
N ARG A 116 -12.85 5.98 11.92
CA ARG A 116 -13.06 4.92 12.90
C ARG A 116 -13.04 3.57 12.20
N LEU A 117 -12.13 2.70 12.58
CA LEU A 117 -12.10 1.30 12.14
C LEU A 117 -12.62 0.40 13.27
N ARG A 118 -13.63 -0.41 12.98
CA ARG A 118 -14.08 -1.49 13.88
C ARG A 118 -13.24 -2.73 13.64
N GLY A 119 -12.63 -3.29 14.68
CA GLY A 119 -11.84 -4.51 14.64
C GLY A 119 -12.62 -5.72 14.16
N GLN A 120 -11.96 -6.57 13.39
CA GLN A 120 -12.50 -7.84 12.90
C GLN A 120 -11.46 -8.94 13.12
N GLU A 121 -11.43 -9.93 12.22
CA GLU A 121 -10.56 -11.09 12.31
C GLU A 121 -9.07 -10.71 12.15
N SER A 122 -8.19 -11.67 12.42
CA SER A 122 -6.74 -11.53 12.20
C SER A 122 -6.41 -11.11 10.76
N LEU A 123 -5.30 -10.39 10.57
CA LEU A 123 -4.73 -10.09 9.25
C LEU A 123 -4.43 -11.33 8.40
N ALA A 124 -4.33 -12.51 9.03
CA ALA A 124 -4.17 -13.79 8.35
C ALA A 124 -5.47 -14.37 7.77
N SER A 125 -6.62 -13.76 8.07
CA SER A 125 -7.91 -14.25 7.59
C SER A 125 -8.13 -14.03 6.09
N LEU A 126 -8.87 -14.97 5.49
CA LEU A 126 -9.38 -14.90 4.12
C LEU A 126 -10.82 -14.37 4.05
N ASN A 127 -11.36 -13.84 5.14
CA ASN A 127 -12.77 -13.44 5.24
C ASN A 127 -12.90 -11.96 5.60
N ARG A 128 -13.18 -11.62 6.87
CA ARG A 128 -13.47 -10.25 7.30
C ARG A 128 -12.29 -9.65 8.07
N VAL A 129 -11.53 -8.78 7.39
CA VAL A 129 -10.37 -8.11 7.96
C VAL A 129 -10.56 -6.61 7.86
N SER A 130 -10.39 -5.91 8.98
CA SER A 130 -10.41 -4.45 9.01
C SER A 130 -9.03 -3.91 8.69
N LEU A 131 -8.70 -3.95 7.40
CA LEU A 131 -7.45 -3.50 6.82
C LEU A 131 -7.74 -2.45 5.75
N LEU A 132 -7.35 -1.21 6.02
CA LEU A 132 -7.53 -0.08 5.11
C LEU A 132 -6.17 0.32 4.54
N THR A 133 -5.95 0.07 3.24
CA THR A 133 -4.63 0.22 2.62
C THR A 133 -4.64 1.09 1.37
N ARG A 134 -3.46 1.59 1.01
CA ARG A 134 -3.13 2.10 -0.32
C ARG A 134 -2.05 1.21 -0.96
N LYS A 135 -1.99 1.21 -2.30
CA LYS A 135 -0.88 0.55 -3.01
C LYS A 135 0.43 1.26 -2.68
N LEU A 136 1.51 0.50 -2.53
CA LEU A 136 2.85 1.08 -2.54
C LEU A 136 3.20 1.40 -4.00
N THR A 137 3.42 2.68 -4.33
CA THR A 137 3.76 3.14 -5.70
C THR A 137 5.26 3.46 -5.86
N SER A 138 5.99 3.58 -4.76
CA SER A 138 7.45 3.73 -4.74
C SER A 138 8.10 2.97 -3.59
N VAL A 139 9.33 2.49 -3.81
CA VAL A 139 10.19 1.95 -2.75
C VAL A 139 10.97 3.04 -2.00
N GLN A 140 10.73 4.31 -2.31
CA GLN A 140 11.16 5.47 -1.54
C GLN A 140 9.91 6.16 -0.98
N ALA A 141 9.43 5.69 0.17
CA ALA A 141 8.18 6.17 0.74
C ALA A 141 8.22 6.27 2.27
N THR A 142 7.43 7.18 2.82
CA THR A 142 7.17 7.31 4.24
C THR A 142 5.67 7.35 4.46
N VAL A 143 5.19 6.49 5.37
CA VAL A 143 3.77 6.39 5.73
C VAL A 143 3.63 6.77 7.18
N THR A 144 2.77 7.74 7.47
CA THR A 144 2.57 8.22 8.84
C THR A 144 1.09 8.23 9.17
N THR A 145 0.77 7.87 10.40
CA THR A 145 -0.60 7.98 10.93
C THR A 145 -0.56 8.32 12.41
N ARG A 146 -1.65 8.87 12.91
CA ARG A 146 -1.88 9.07 14.34
C ARG A 146 -3.14 8.35 14.76
N MET A 147 -3.04 7.58 15.82
CA MET A 147 -4.07 6.63 16.23
C MET A 147 -4.43 6.83 17.71
N GLU A 148 -5.73 6.77 17.98
CA GLU A 148 -6.29 6.57 19.31
C GLU A 148 -6.83 5.14 19.42
N PHE A 149 -6.30 4.38 20.39
CA PHE A 149 -6.70 3.00 20.62
C PHE A 149 -6.46 2.60 22.08
N ASN A 150 -7.50 2.04 22.70
CA ASN A 150 -7.51 1.63 24.11
C ASN A 150 -7.71 0.11 24.21
N PRO A 151 -6.67 -0.72 24.00
CA PRO A 151 -6.80 -2.17 24.09
C PRO A 151 -7.06 -2.60 25.53
N GLU A 152 -7.79 -3.70 25.71
CA GLU A 152 -8.22 -4.22 27.02
C GLU A 152 -7.81 -5.68 27.21
N VAL A 153 -7.68 -6.43 26.11
CA VAL A 153 -7.21 -7.80 26.07
C VAL A 153 -6.17 -7.97 24.97
N TYR A 154 -5.33 -8.99 25.06
CA TYR A 154 -4.22 -9.21 24.12
C TYR A 154 -4.67 -9.43 22.66
N GLN A 155 -5.94 -9.80 22.47
CA GLN A 155 -6.60 -10.01 21.17
C GLN A 155 -6.98 -8.69 20.47
N HIS A 156 -6.95 -7.57 21.19
CA HIS A 156 -7.15 -6.22 20.65
C HIS A 156 -5.81 -5.70 20.11
N SER A 157 -5.78 -5.34 18.83
CA SER A 157 -4.60 -4.75 18.19
C SER A 157 -4.99 -3.69 17.17
N ALA A 158 -4.27 -2.59 17.10
CA ALA A 158 -4.45 -1.60 16.05
C ALA A 158 -3.12 -0.91 15.71
N GLY A 159 -2.93 -0.49 14.47
CA GLY A 159 -1.73 0.25 14.08
C GLY A 159 -1.44 0.24 12.58
N LEU A 160 -0.16 0.31 12.24
CA LEU A 160 0.35 0.52 10.88
C LEU A 160 0.95 -0.79 10.31
N VAL A 161 0.65 -1.08 9.04
CA VAL A 161 1.03 -2.35 8.41
C VAL A 161 1.70 -2.14 7.04
N LEU A 162 2.73 -2.94 6.80
CA LEU A 162 3.29 -3.25 5.47
C LEU A 162 2.76 -4.63 5.09
N TYR A 163 1.95 -4.70 4.03
CA TYR A 163 1.13 -5.87 3.71
C TYR A 163 1.33 -6.27 2.26
N TYR A 164 1.65 -7.53 2.01
CA TYR A 164 1.57 -8.10 0.67
C TYR A 164 0.35 -9.01 0.57
N ASP A 165 0.28 -10.03 1.43
CA ASP A 165 -0.88 -10.92 1.54
C ASP A 165 -1.14 -11.32 3.00
N ASN A 166 -2.16 -12.17 3.20
CA ASN A 166 -2.55 -12.64 4.52
C ASN A 166 -1.53 -13.61 5.14
N MET A 167 -0.46 -13.97 4.43
CA MET A 167 0.65 -14.81 4.87
C MET A 167 2.00 -14.07 4.88
N ASN A 168 2.05 -12.81 4.42
CA ASN A 168 3.23 -11.97 4.27
C ASN A 168 2.91 -10.51 4.64
N ASN A 169 3.10 -10.15 5.90
CA ASN A 169 2.88 -8.80 6.42
C ASN A 169 3.77 -8.48 7.63
N ALA A 170 4.06 -7.21 7.87
CA ALA A 170 4.66 -6.70 9.10
C ALA A 170 3.76 -5.63 9.71
N PHE A 171 3.39 -5.79 10.98
CA PHE A 171 2.38 -4.99 11.65
C PHE A 171 2.93 -4.40 12.94
N LEU A 172 3.19 -3.10 12.95
CA LEU A 172 3.41 -2.34 14.18
C LEU A 172 2.05 -2.10 14.83
N ARG A 173 1.83 -2.73 15.98
CA ARG A 173 0.54 -2.69 16.69
C ARG A 173 0.67 -2.11 18.09
N LYS A 174 -0.32 -1.33 18.51
CA LYS A 174 -0.66 -1.12 19.92
C LYS A 174 -1.63 -2.21 20.36
N TYR A 175 -1.39 -2.81 21.52
CA TYR A 175 -2.15 -3.92 22.08
C TYR A 175 -2.11 -3.91 23.61
N TRP A 176 -2.86 -4.79 24.26
CA TRP A 176 -2.77 -4.99 25.71
C TRP A 176 -1.75 -6.08 26.05
N SER A 177 -0.72 -5.73 26.82
CA SER A 177 0.29 -6.68 27.27
C SER A 177 0.01 -7.15 28.70
N GLU A 178 -0.30 -8.44 28.85
CA GLU A 178 -0.47 -9.05 30.18
C GLU A 178 0.83 -9.01 30.99
N THR A 179 1.99 -9.21 30.35
CA THR A 179 3.30 -9.20 31.02
C THR A 179 3.68 -7.81 31.55
N LEU A 180 3.29 -6.74 30.85
CA LEU A 180 3.55 -5.35 31.28
C LEU A 180 2.39 -4.76 32.08
N GLY A 181 1.25 -5.46 32.15
CA GLY A 181 0.05 -5.01 32.87
C GLY A 181 -0.64 -3.79 32.27
N GLY A 182 -0.48 -3.54 30.96
CA GLY A 182 -1.00 -2.33 30.34
C GLY A 182 -0.84 -2.25 28.81
N PRO A 183 -1.22 -1.11 28.20
CA PRO A 183 -1.01 -0.87 26.78
C PRO A 183 0.48 -0.91 26.41
N ALA A 184 0.77 -1.58 25.31
CA ALA A 184 2.12 -1.70 24.78
C ALA A 184 2.10 -1.64 23.26
N ILE A 185 3.24 -1.36 22.65
CA ILE A 185 3.48 -1.58 21.22
C ILE A 185 4.47 -2.70 21.00
N SER A 186 4.30 -3.44 19.91
CA SER A 186 5.25 -4.42 19.39
C SER A 186 5.04 -4.64 17.90
N ILE A 187 5.93 -5.39 17.28
CA ILE A 187 5.79 -5.78 15.87
C ILE A 187 5.43 -7.26 15.79
N VAL A 188 4.45 -7.57 14.96
CA VAL A 188 4.18 -8.94 14.48
C VAL A 188 4.60 -9.03 13.02
N ARG A 189 5.43 -10.02 12.70
CA ARG A 189 5.79 -10.40 11.34
C ARG A 189 5.12 -11.71 11.00
N LEU A 190 4.50 -11.76 9.83
CA LEU A 190 4.09 -12.99 9.18
C LEU A 190 4.90 -13.11 7.90
N GLU A 191 5.67 -14.18 7.77
CA GLU A 191 6.54 -14.43 6.62
C GLU A 191 6.26 -15.83 6.09
N ASN A 192 5.64 -15.90 4.91
CA ASN A 192 5.21 -17.14 4.28
C ASN A 192 4.49 -18.09 5.25
N GLY A 193 3.57 -17.53 6.04
CA GLY A 193 2.75 -18.25 7.01
C GLY A 193 3.43 -18.49 8.37
N GLU A 194 4.72 -18.20 8.52
CA GLU A 194 5.40 -18.26 9.81
C GLU A 194 5.20 -16.95 10.58
N LYS A 195 4.58 -17.05 11.76
CA LYS A 195 4.30 -15.89 12.60
C LYS A 195 5.40 -15.72 13.64
N THR A 196 6.02 -14.55 13.65
CA THR A 196 6.96 -14.12 14.69
C THR A 196 6.42 -12.88 15.37
N GLU A 197 6.16 -12.97 16.68
CA GLU A 197 5.99 -11.78 17.51
C GLU A 197 7.36 -11.34 18.03
N MET A 198 7.77 -10.11 17.71
CA MET A 198 9.08 -9.59 18.07
C MET A 198 9.06 -9.11 19.53
N LEU A 199 9.08 -10.05 20.47
CA LEU A 199 8.92 -9.78 21.90
C LEU A 199 9.95 -8.79 22.48
N ASP A 200 11.15 -8.73 21.90
CA ASP A 200 12.22 -7.83 22.31
C ASP A 200 11.97 -6.36 21.91
N THR A 201 11.00 -6.12 21.04
CA THR A 201 10.59 -4.77 20.60
C THR A 201 9.51 -4.17 21.51
N ARG A 202 8.98 -4.98 22.42
CA ARG A 202 7.83 -4.64 23.24
C ARG A 202 8.13 -3.44 24.13
N THR A 203 7.33 -2.39 23.95
CA THR A 203 7.51 -1.13 24.67
C THR A 203 6.19 -0.74 25.33
N ALA A 204 6.21 -0.51 26.65
CA ALA A 204 5.04 0.01 27.36
C ALA A 204 4.73 1.42 26.84
N VAL A 205 3.44 1.73 26.64
CA VAL A 205 3.01 3.04 26.16
C VAL A 205 1.82 3.54 26.97
N ASP A 206 1.67 4.86 26.99
CA ASP A 206 0.56 5.52 27.66
C ASP A 206 -0.74 5.30 26.90
N ASN A 207 -1.86 5.42 27.63
CA ASN A 207 -3.19 5.35 27.06
C ASN A 207 -3.62 6.72 26.47
N ARG A 208 -2.87 7.18 25.48
CA ARG A 208 -3.07 8.45 24.74
C ARG A 208 -2.89 8.23 23.23
N PRO A 209 -3.20 9.21 22.37
CA PRO A 209 -2.90 9.12 20.94
C PRO A 209 -1.41 8.86 20.69
N ILE A 210 -1.12 8.01 19.71
CA ILE A 210 0.24 7.62 19.32
C ILE A 210 0.42 7.81 17.81
N CYS A 211 1.56 8.38 17.41
CA CYS A 211 1.96 8.49 16.02
C CYS A 211 2.82 7.27 15.65
N MET A 212 2.55 6.68 14.49
CA MET A 212 3.28 5.54 13.94
C MET A 212 3.77 5.89 12.55
N ARG A 213 4.99 5.46 12.23
CA ARG A 213 5.61 5.73 10.94
C ARG A 213 6.27 4.47 10.39
N LEU A 214 6.09 4.24 9.10
CA LEU A 214 6.79 3.23 8.31
C LEU A 214 7.65 3.96 7.30
N ASN A 215 8.96 3.70 7.34
CA ASN A 215 9.90 4.21 6.33
C ASN A 215 10.28 3.07 5.41
N ILE A 216 10.29 3.34 4.11
CA ILE A 216 10.72 2.44 3.05
C ILE A 216 11.79 3.17 2.26
N ARG A 217 13.01 2.64 2.26
CA ARG A 217 14.17 3.16 1.53
C ARG A 217 14.81 2.01 0.76
N GLY A 218 14.33 1.82 -0.46
CA GLY A 218 14.77 0.74 -1.33
C GLY A 218 14.49 -0.61 -0.70
N ARG A 219 15.55 -1.40 -0.58
CA ARG A 219 15.54 -2.75 0.03
C ARG A 219 15.24 -2.78 1.52
N ARG A 220 15.20 -1.64 2.20
CA ARG A 220 15.08 -1.60 3.66
C ARG A 220 13.82 -0.87 4.09
N SER A 221 13.12 -1.44 5.05
CA SER A 221 11.98 -0.79 5.70
C SER A 221 12.06 -0.93 7.20
N TRP A 222 11.53 0.06 7.94
CA TRP A 222 11.50 0.00 9.40
C TRP A 222 10.36 0.85 9.96
N PHE A 223 9.98 0.52 11.19
CA PHE A 223 8.96 1.26 11.92
C PHE A 223 9.56 2.21 12.94
N GLU A 224 8.85 3.30 13.15
CA GLU A 224 9.09 4.31 14.18
C GLU A 224 7.78 4.68 14.85
N TRP A 225 7.88 5.23 16.04
CA TRP A 225 6.73 5.73 16.78
C TRP A 225 7.10 6.95 17.63
N GLY A 226 6.08 7.71 18.04
CA GLY A 226 6.21 8.88 18.90
C GLY A 226 4.84 9.34 19.40
N TYR A 227 4.80 10.36 20.26
CA TYR A 227 3.52 10.90 20.75
C TYR A 227 3.16 12.26 20.17
N ASP A 228 4.14 13.01 19.67
CA ASP A 228 4.01 14.38 19.17
C ASP A 228 4.04 14.46 17.63
N GLY A 229 4.50 13.40 16.95
CA GLY A 229 4.72 13.40 15.50
C GLY A 229 6.04 14.07 15.07
N GLU A 230 6.85 14.52 16.02
CA GLU A 230 8.11 15.23 15.80
C GLU A 230 9.30 14.40 16.28
N THR A 231 9.18 13.80 17.47
CA THR A 231 10.22 12.98 18.10
C THR A 231 9.94 11.50 17.82
N TRP A 232 10.79 10.90 17.00
CA TRP A 232 10.60 9.52 16.53
C TRP A 232 11.59 8.55 17.16
N THR A 233 11.08 7.43 17.65
CA THR A 233 11.86 6.32 18.18
C THR A 233 11.70 5.11 17.26
N LYS A 234 12.82 4.61 16.72
CA LYS A 234 12.85 3.36 15.93
C LYS A 234 12.50 2.17 16.81
N ILE A 235 11.69 1.25 16.30
CA ILE A 235 11.26 0.05 17.00
C ILE A 235 11.51 -1.18 16.11
N GLY A 236 12.16 -2.19 16.68
CA GLY A 236 12.49 -3.43 16.00
C GLY A 236 13.58 -3.34 14.92
N PRO A 237 13.77 -4.44 14.18
CA PRO A 237 14.79 -4.53 13.15
C PRO A 237 14.39 -3.77 11.88
N GLU A 238 15.34 -3.64 10.96
CA GLU A 238 15.02 -3.36 9.56
C GLU A 238 14.51 -4.63 8.88
N PHE A 239 13.48 -4.49 8.06
CA PHE A 239 12.94 -5.55 7.21
C PHE A 239 13.54 -5.44 5.81
N ASP A 240 13.77 -6.60 5.18
CA ASP A 240 14.04 -6.67 3.75
C ASP A 240 12.74 -6.39 2.98
N THR A 241 12.60 -5.18 2.45
CA THR A 241 11.44 -4.73 1.66
C THR A 241 11.18 -5.65 0.47
N THR A 242 12.24 -6.27 -0.10
CA THR A 242 12.09 -7.13 -1.28
C THR A 242 11.28 -8.39 -0.99
N THR A 243 11.17 -8.81 0.28
CA THR A 243 10.36 -9.98 0.69
C THR A 243 8.85 -9.78 0.52
N PHE A 244 8.39 -8.54 0.38
CA PHE A 244 7.01 -8.24 0.03
C PHE A 244 6.89 -8.16 -1.49
N SER A 245 6.94 -9.29 -2.18
CA SER A 245 6.92 -9.33 -3.65
C SER A 245 6.27 -10.57 -4.20
N ASP A 246 5.84 -10.49 -5.46
CA ASP A 246 5.28 -11.59 -6.25
C ASP A 246 6.20 -12.83 -6.25
N GLU A 247 7.52 -12.64 -6.36
CA GLU A 247 8.49 -13.74 -6.47
C GLU A 247 8.93 -14.33 -5.13
N TYR A 248 8.70 -13.62 -4.01
CA TYR A 248 9.06 -14.12 -2.68
C TYR A 248 7.91 -14.85 -1.98
N CYS A 249 6.68 -14.38 -2.17
CA CYS A 249 5.52 -14.86 -1.43
C CYS A 249 5.04 -16.21 -1.98
N LYS A 250 4.91 -17.22 -1.10
CA LYS A 250 4.51 -18.59 -1.50
C LYS A 250 3.02 -18.76 -1.75
N PHE A 251 2.19 -17.85 -1.25
CA PHE A 251 0.72 -17.97 -1.25
C PHE A 251 0.03 -16.87 -2.05
N GLY A 252 0.75 -15.81 -2.40
CA GLY A 252 0.26 -14.68 -3.16
C GLY A 252 1.19 -14.39 -4.32
N GLU A 253 0.66 -14.52 -5.52
CA GLU A 253 1.25 -14.07 -6.77
C GLU A 253 0.19 -13.18 -7.44
N PHE A 254 0.59 -12.10 -8.14
CA PHE A 254 -0.28 -11.23 -8.95
C PHE A 254 -0.86 -9.97 -8.30
N THR A 255 -0.33 -9.50 -7.17
CA THR A 255 -0.80 -8.24 -6.55
C THR A 255 0.29 -7.16 -6.56
N GLY A 256 0.95 -6.97 -5.43
CA GLY A 256 1.87 -5.88 -5.15
C GLY A 256 1.72 -5.42 -3.71
N THR A 257 2.77 -4.86 -3.15
CA THR A 257 2.80 -4.42 -1.75
C THR A 257 1.81 -3.27 -1.50
N MET A 258 1.20 -3.31 -0.33
CA MET A 258 0.31 -2.30 0.20
C MET A 258 0.80 -1.79 1.55
N VAL A 259 0.45 -0.56 1.87
CA VAL A 259 0.69 0.07 3.17
C VAL A 259 -0.62 0.58 3.72
N GLY A 260 -0.84 0.47 5.03
CA GLY A 260 -2.14 0.82 5.57
C GLY A 260 -2.23 0.79 7.07
N ILE A 261 -3.47 0.94 7.53
CA ILE A 261 -3.85 0.86 8.94
C ILE A 261 -4.79 -0.32 9.14
N ALA A 262 -4.70 -0.94 10.32
CA ALA A 262 -5.48 -2.13 10.62
C ALA A 262 -5.98 -2.13 12.06
N VAL A 263 -7.12 -2.79 12.28
CA VAL A 263 -7.67 -3.08 13.61
C VAL A 263 -8.09 -4.54 13.67
N THR A 264 -7.59 -5.25 14.66
CA THR A 264 -7.96 -6.63 14.98
C THR A 264 -8.63 -6.64 16.35
N ASP A 265 -9.80 -7.24 16.39
CA ASP A 265 -10.45 -7.71 17.61
C ASP A 265 -10.82 -9.16 17.32
N ALA A 266 -9.90 -10.07 17.60
CA ALA A 266 -10.05 -11.48 17.24
C ALA A 266 -11.08 -12.24 18.11
N ALA A 267 -11.75 -11.55 19.04
CA ALA A 267 -12.71 -12.16 19.96
C ALA A 267 -14.15 -11.75 19.61
N LEU A 268 -14.46 -10.45 19.68
CA LEU A 268 -15.84 -9.94 19.63
C LEU A 268 -16.13 -9.13 18.36
N HIS A 269 -15.10 -8.73 17.62
CA HIS A 269 -15.21 -7.96 16.39
C HIS A 269 -15.94 -6.61 16.58
N GLU A 270 -15.72 -5.97 17.72
CA GLU A 270 -16.40 -4.73 18.13
C GLU A 270 -15.43 -3.61 18.53
N LYS A 271 -14.22 -3.95 18.96
CA LYS A 271 -13.26 -2.95 19.44
C LYS A 271 -12.86 -2.00 18.31
N THR A 272 -12.93 -0.70 18.57
CA THR A 272 -12.63 0.33 17.57
C THR A 272 -11.28 1.00 17.83
N ALA A 273 -10.65 1.47 16.75
CA ALA A 273 -9.56 2.44 16.80
C ALA A 273 -9.91 3.62 15.88
N ASP A 274 -9.55 4.83 16.30
CA ASP A 274 -9.73 6.03 15.52
C ASP A 274 -8.37 6.48 14.98
N PHE A 275 -8.30 6.80 13.69
CA PHE A 275 -7.10 7.34 13.04
C PHE A 275 -7.36 8.77 12.56
N ASP A 276 -6.50 9.70 12.97
CA ASP A 276 -6.61 11.15 12.73
C ASP A 276 -6.29 11.48 11.27
N PHE A 277 -5.25 10.84 10.73
CA PHE A 277 -4.82 11.03 9.36
C PHE A 277 -4.09 9.80 8.83
N PHE A 278 -3.95 9.73 7.50
CA PHE A 278 -3.06 8.82 6.81
C PHE A 278 -2.22 9.56 5.77
N ASP A 279 -0.93 9.68 6.07
CA ASP A 279 0.06 10.27 5.19
C ASP A 279 0.74 9.20 4.35
N TYR A 280 0.83 9.45 3.06
CA TYR A 280 1.59 8.69 2.08
C TYR A 280 2.45 9.64 1.26
N GLU A 281 3.72 9.77 1.66
CA GLU A 281 4.72 10.54 0.93
C GLU A 281 5.63 9.57 0.17
N ALA A 282 5.72 9.71 -1.14
CA ALA A 282 6.50 8.84 -2.00
C ALA A 282 7.25 9.64 -3.07
N ASP A 283 8.50 9.25 -3.32
CA ASP A 283 9.24 9.70 -4.50
C ASP A 283 9.03 8.67 -5.62
N GLU A 284 8.01 8.89 -6.45
CA GLU A 284 7.66 8.01 -7.57
C GLU A 284 8.65 8.12 -8.75
N SER A 285 9.53 9.13 -8.74
CA SER A 285 10.59 9.29 -9.74
C SER A 285 11.83 8.44 -9.42
N ALA A 286 11.97 7.98 -8.17
CA ALA A 286 13.10 7.20 -7.74
C ALA A 286 13.14 5.80 -8.41
N PRO A 287 14.33 5.29 -8.77
CA PRO A 287 14.48 3.94 -9.27
C PRO A 287 14.25 2.90 -8.15
N VAL A 288 13.98 1.66 -8.55
CA VAL A 288 13.87 0.52 -7.64
C VAL A 288 15.27 -0.04 -7.37
N GLU A 289 15.93 0.49 -6.33
CA GLU A 289 17.29 0.11 -5.89
C GLU A 289 17.36 -0.19 -4.38
#